data_AF-A0A4T0ULY2-F1
#
_entry.id   AF-A0A4T0ULY2-F1
#
_cell.length_a   1.000
_cell.length_b   1.000
_cell.length_c   1.000
_cell.angle_alpha   90.00
_cell.angle_beta   90.00
_cell.angle_gamma   90.00
#
_symmetry.space_group_name_H-M   'P 1'
#
loop_
_entity.id
_entity.type
_entity.pdbx_description
1 polymer ?
#
loop_
_entity_poly.entity_id
_entity_poly.type
_entity_poly.pdbx_seq_one_letter_code
_entity_poly.pdbx_strand_id
1 'polypeptide(L)'
;MSAAEIIKQVADAGATIKVEGGVLVIRPASAVPAPTMASVKAYKPEIIRALVAANDPTPAPPRRVSLRYKLDGTNGGNSGGVIIDDDLVGAVRDLMERYKSRLDMDDLLERIRERFAIVAESAPDAEALRVALAEAEAVILASKRGEQ
;
A
#
# COMPACT_ATOMS: atom_id res chain seq x y z
N MET A 1 11.31 18.21 28.22
CA MET A 1 10.57 18.53 26.98
C MET A 1 11.09 17.58 25.91
N SER A 2 10.20 16.77 25.34
CA SER A 2 10.53 15.70 24.38
C SER A 2 10.19 16.09 22.95
N ALA A 3 10.77 15.39 21.97
CA ALA A 3 10.47 15.60 20.55
C ALA A 3 8.97 15.49 20.23
N ALA A 4 8.25 14.55 20.86
CA ALA A 4 6.81 14.37 20.68
C ALA A 4 5.99 15.57 21.19
N GLU A 5 6.36 16.15 22.33
CA GLU A 5 5.70 17.35 22.87
C GLU A 5 5.92 18.56 21.97
N ILE A 6 7.11 18.72 21.39
CA ILE A 6 7.41 19.81 20.47
C ILE A 6 6.63 19.66 19.17
N ILE A 7 6.54 18.44 18.61
CA ILE A 7 5.73 18.14 17.42
C ILE A 7 4.25 18.48 17.68
N LYS A 8 3.73 18.08 18.85
CA LYS A 8 2.36 18.40 19.27
C LYS A 8 2.12 19.90 19.36
N GLN A 9 3.04 20.67 19.95
CA GLN A 9 2.91 22.13 20.03
C GLN A 9 2.91 22.81 18.65
N VAL A 10 3.67 22.28 17.69
CA VAL A 10 3.65 22.79 16.32
C VAL A 10 2.30 22.50 15.65
N ALA A 11 1.74 21.30 15.86
CA ALA A 11 0.41 20.93 15.37
C ALA A 11 -0.72 21.74 16.02
N ASP A 12 -0.67 21.93 17.33
CA ASP A 12 -1.63 22.75 18.10
C ASP A 12 -1.58 24.23 17.68
N ALA A 13 -0.42 24.70 17.19
CA ALA A 13 -0.25 26.02 16.60
C ALA A 13 -0.76 26.12 15.15
N GLY A 14 -1.33 25.05 14.58
CA GLY A 14 -1.87 25.02 13.22
C GLY A 14 -0.80 24.88 12.12
N ALA A 15 0.39 24.40 12.47
CA ALA A 15 1.46 24.12 11.51
C ALA A 15 1.76 22.63 11.42
N THR A 16 2.21 22.20 10.25
CA THR A 16 2.70 20.85 10.01
C THR A 16 4.22 20.85 10.05
N ILE A 17 4.82 19.84 10.71
CA ILE A 17 6.26 19.59 10.72
C ILE A 17 6.56 18.24 10.06
N LYS A 18 7.51 18.21 9.12
CA LYS A 18 7.95 17.00 8.40
C LYS A 18 9.47 16.99 8.23
N VAL A 19 10.04 15.83 7.94
CA VAL A 19 11.45 15.69 7.52
C VAL A 19 11.48 15.39 6.02
N GLU A 20 12.17 16.24 5.24
CA GLU A 20 12.44 16.04 3.81
C GLU A 20 13.95 16.07 3.59
N GLY A 21 14.53 14.98 3.05
CA GLY A 21 15.98 14.92 2.77
C GLY A 21 16.88 15.15 4.00
N GLY A 22 16.41 14.82 5.20
CA GLY A 22 17.12 15.08 6.47
C GLY A 22 16.96 16.50 7.02
N VAL A 23 16.10 17.33 6.41
CA VAL A 23 15.82 18.71 6.83
C VAL A 23 14.41 18.80 7.40
N LEU A 24 14.25 19.52 8.52
CA LEU A 24 12.92 19.82 9.08
C LEU A 24 12.25 20.92 8.27
N VAL A 25 11.04 20.64 7.79
CA VAL A 25 10.19 21.55 7.04
C VAL A 25 8.93 21.80 7.85
N ILE A 26 8.66 23.07 8.17
CA ILE A 26 7.47 23.51 8.92
C ILE A 26 6.61 24.40 8.03
N ARG A 27 5.31 24.09 7.91
CA ARG A 27 4.36 24.87 7.10
C ARG A 27 2.98 25.02 7.77
N PRO A 28 2.42 26.24 7.87
CA PRO A 28 3.09 27.53 7.69
C PRO A 28 4.01 27.84 8.89
N ALA A 29 5.25 28.28 8.63
CA ALA A 29 6.19 28.63 9.70
C ALA A 29 5.73 29.85 10.54
N SER A 30 4.92 30.73 9.96
CA SER A 30 4.35 31.91 10.61
C SER A 30 3.33 31.58 11.71
N ALA A 31 2.75 30.38 11.70
CA ALA A 31 1.78 29.97 12.72
C ALA A 31 2.46 29.47 14.00
N VAL A 32 3.76 29.14 13.96
CA VAL A 32 4.48 28.61 15.11
C VAL A 32 5.06 29.74 15.97
N PRO A 33 4.74 29.79 17.28
CA PRO A 33 5.31 30.79 18.18
C PRO A 33 6.84 30.70 18.27
N ALA A 34 7.49 31.86 18.45
CA ALA A 34 8.95 31.97 18.66
C ALA A 34 9.53 31.01 19.74
N PRO A 35 8.92 30.81 20.92
CA PRO A 35 9.45 29.87 21.91
C PRO A 35 9.41 28.42 21.41
N THR A 36 8.35 28.01 20.71
CA THR A 36 8.23 26.68 20.10
C THR A 36 9.28 26.50 19.00
N MET A 37 9.53 27.53 18.19
CA MET A 37 10.58 27.50 17.17
C MET A 37 11.99 27.39 17.77
N ALA A 38 12.24 28.00 18.93
CA ALA A 38 13.50 27.86 19.67
C ALA A 38 13.69 26.41 20.16
N SER A 39 12.63 25.79 20.70
CA SER A 39 12.63 24.37 21.08
C SER A 39 12.86 23.45 19.88
N VAL A 40 12.23 23.72 18.72
CA VAL A 40 12.49 22.95 17.49
C VAL A 40 13.97 23.00 17.09
N LYS A 41 14.61 24.17 17.18
CA LYS A 41 16.04 24.33 16.87
C LYS A 41 16.94 23.60 17.87
N ALA A 42 16.63 23.68 19.16
CA ALA A 42 17.40 23.04 20.22
C ALA A 42 17.34 21.51 20.16
N TYR A 43 16.17 20.97 19.81
CA TYR A 43 15.90 19.52 19.78
C TYR A 43 15.83 18.94 18.36
N LYS A 44 16.37 19.66 17.37
CA LYS A 44 16.37 19.26 15.95
C LYS A 44 16.76 17.80 15.69
N PRO A 45 17.89 17.26 16.21
CA PRO A 45 18.28 15.87 15.90
C PRO A 45 17.29 14.84 16.46
N GLU A 46 16.71 15.09 17.63
CA GLU A 46 15.73 14.19 18.24
C GLU A 46 14.37 14.23 17.53
N ILE A 47 13.95 15.43 17.10
CA ILE A 47 12.75 15.62 16.28
C ILE A 47 12.92 14.94 14.92
N ILE A 48 14.09 15.07 14.28
CA ILE A 48 14.39 14.34 13.04
C ILE A 48 14.32 12.84 13.29
N ARG A 49 14.94 12.31 14.35
CA ARG A 49 14.89 10.87 14.64
C ARG A 49 13.47 10.37 14.88
N ALA A 50 12.66 11.12 15.62
CA ALA A 50 11.27 10.80 15.90
C ALA A 50 10.39 10.86 14.63
N LEU A 51 10.58 11.88 13.80
CA LEU A 51 9.83 12.04 12.56
C LEU A 51 10.32 11.12 11.45
N VAL A 52 11.60 10.76 11.40
CA VAL A 52 12.12 9.73 10.50
C VAL A 52 11.54 8.37 10.89
N ALA A 53 11.51 8.02 12.18
CA ALA A 53 10.86 6.79 12.63
C ALA A 53 9.34 6.76 12.35
N ALA A 54 8.70 7.94 12.20
CA ALA A 54 7.28 8.06 11.84
C ALA A 54 7.05 8.19 10.32
N ASN A 55 8.02 8.72 9.57
CA ASN A 55 8.01 8.87 8.10
C ASN A 55 8.58 7.65 7.38
N ASP A 56 9.34 6.81 8.07
CA ASP A 56 9.66 5.45 7.67
C ASP A 56 8.44 4.65 8.11
N PRO A 57 7.44 4.42 7.21
CA PRO A 57 6.41 3.47 7.55
C PRO A 57 7.19 2.19 7.85
N THR A 58 7.18 1.76 9.12
CA THR A 58 7.44 0.36 9.40
C THR A 58 6.59 -0.37 8.38
N PRO A 59 7.17 -1.07 7.37
CA PRO A 59 6.38 -1.63 6.31
C PRO A 59 5.34 -2.46 7.04
N ALA A 60 4.07 -2.08 6.92
CA ALA A 60 3.00 -2.90 7.42
C ALA A 60 3.35 -4.31 6.93
N PRO A 61 3.39 -5.33 7.81
CA PRO A 61 3.79 -6.67 7.40
C PRO A 61 3.05 -6.95 6.09
N PRO A 62 3.76 -7.33 5.01
CA PRO A 62 3.20 -7.31 3.67
C PRO A 62 1.84 -7.99 3.76
N ARG A 63 0.78 -7.25 3.42
CA ARG A 63 -0.58 -7.78 3.48
C ARG A 63 -0.62 -8.85 2.41
N ARG A 64 -0.23 -10.07 2.80
CA ARG A 64 -0.12 -11.20 1.89
C ARG A 64 -1.42 -11.32 1.13
N VAL A 65 -1.29 -11.20 -0.17
CA VAL A 65 -2.34 -11.29 -1.15
C VAL A 65 -2.71 -12.77 -1.25
N SER A 66 -3.76 -13.20 -0.53
CA SER A 66 -4.39 -14.49 -0.75
C SER A 66 -5.41 -14.41 -1.89
N LEU A 67 -5.14 -15.05 -3.01
CA LEU A 67 -6.04 -15.11 -4.16
C LEU A 67 -6.48 -16.55 -4.40
N ARG A 68 -7.78 -16.79 -4.40
CA ARG A 68 -8.36 -18.07 -4.82
C ARG A 68 -8.42 -18.10 -6.34
N TYR A 69 -8.12 -19.25 -6.91
CA TYR A 69 -8.23 -19.49 -8.34
C TYR A 69 -8.87 -20.85 -8.59
N LYS A 70 -9.51 -20.97 -9.74
CA LYS A 70 -10.17 -22.18 -10.20
C LYS A 70 -9.54 -22.65 -11.51
N LEU A 71 -9.51 -23.97 -11.71
CA LEU A 71 -9.01 -24.57 -12.94
C LEU A 71 -10.16 -25.24 -13.70
N ASP A 72 -10.19 -25.03 -15.01
CA ASP A 72 -11.12 -25.68 -15.92
C ASP A 72 -10.69 -27.11 -16.27
N GLY A 73 -11.69 -27.96 -16.58
CA GLY A 73 -11.48 -29.30 -17.14
C GLY A 73 -11.00 -30.37 -16.16
N THR A 74 -11.11 -30.18 -14.84
CA THR A 74 -10.68 -31.21 -13.87
C THR A 74 -11.79 -32.21 -13.54
N ASN A 75 -11.80 -33.35 -14.23
CA ASN A 75 -12.63 -34.52 -13.93
C ASN A 75 -12.15 -35.30 -12.68
N GLY A 76 -12.00 -34.61 -11.53
CA GLY A 76 -11.94 -35.26 -10.22
C GLY A 76 -10.62 -35.26 -9.45
N GLY A 77 -9.74 -34.26 -9.60
CA GLY A 77 -8.46 -34.25 -8.85
C GLY A 77 -8.04 -32.93 -8.18
N ASN A 78 -8.20 -31.79 -8.85
CA ASN A 78 -7.80 -30.50 -8.26
C ASN A 78 -8.45 -29.32 -9.00
N SER A 79 -9.60 -28.83 -8.49
CA SER A 79 -10.44 -27.83 -9.15
C SER A 79 -9.96 -26.39 -8.97
N GLY A 80 -8.83 -26.16 -8.30
CA GLY A 80 -8.36 -24.81 -7.96
C GLY A 80 -7.42 -24.80 -6.76
N GLY A 81 -7.12 -23.62 -6.25
CA GLY A 81 -6.25 -23.42 -5.10
C GLY A 81 -6.26 -22.00 -4.56
N VAL A 82 -5.35 -21.73 -3.61
CA VAL A 82 -5.09 -20.38 -3.09
C VAL A 82 -3.61 -20.09 -3.31
N ILE A 83 -3.29 -18.98 -3.98
CA ILE A 83 -1.94 -18.42 -4.00
C ILE A 83 -1.84 -17.35 -2.91
N ILE A 84 -0.72 -17.33 -2.20
CA ILE A 84 -0.42 -16.33 -1.17
C ILE A 84 0.88 -15.66 -1.60
N ASP A 85 0.80 -14.41 -2.00
CA ASP A 85 1.94 -13.63 -2.50
C ASP A 85 2.01 -12.27 -1.83
N ASP A 86 3.13 -11.58 -1.93
CA ASP A 86 3.27 -10.19 -1.50
C ASP A 86 2.85 -9.20 -2.61
N ASP A 87 2.81 -9.64 -3.88
CA ASP A 87 2.36 -8.85 -5.03
C ASP A 87 1.20 -9.52 -5.78
N LEU A 88 0.10 -8.77 -5.98
CA LEU A 88 -1.07 -9.24 -6.72
C LEU A 88 -0.77 -9.45 -8.20
N VAL A 89 -0.04 -8.52 -8.82
CA VAL A 89 0.21 -8.58 -10.27
C VAL A 89 1.15 -9.74 -10.57
N GLY A 90 2.19 -9.92 -9.76
CA GLY A 90 3.05 -11.10 -9.75
C GLY A 90 2.25 -12.39 -9.59
N ALA A 91 1.40 -12.49 -8.57
CA ALA A 91 0.59 -13.69 -8.34
C ALA A 91 -0.31 -14.06 -9.53
N VAL A 92 -0.93 -13.07 -10.17
CA VAL A 92 -1.77 -13.28 -11.36
C VAL A 92 -0.93 -13.76 -12.54
N ARG A 93 0.22 -13.14 -12.79
CA ARG A 93 1.15 -13.58 -13.86
C ARG A 93 1.64 -15.00 -13.64
N ASP A 94 2.01 -15.35 -12.41
CA ASP A 94 2.46 -16.69 -12.05
C ASP A 94 1.37 -17.74 -12.29
N LEU A 95 0.12 -17.45 -11.91
CA LEU A 95 -1.00 -18.34 -12.19
C LEU A 95 -1.23 -18.52 -13.69
N MET A 96 -1.17 -17.43 -14.47
CA MET A 96 -1.34 -17.46 -15.91
C MET A 96 -0.21 -18.23 -16.62
N GLU A 97 1.04 -18.03 -16.21
CA GLU A 97 2.18 -18.75 -16.76
C GLU A 97 2.11 -20.26 -16.45
N ARG A 98 1.72 -20.58 -15.20
CA ARG A 98 1.70 -21.95 -14.70
C ARG A 98 0.53 -22.78 -15.24
N TYR A 99 -0.65 -22.19 -15.33
CA TYR A 99 -1.88 -22.92 -15.64
C TYR A 99 -2.47 -22.59 -17.01
N LYS A 100 -2.08 -21.47 -17.63
CA LYS A 100 -2.43 -21.08 -19.00
C LYS A 100 -3.93 -21.26 -19.28
N SER A 101 -4.28 -21.99 -20.33
CA SER A 101 -5.66 -22.26 -20.76
C SER A 101 -6.49 -23.10 -19.79
N ARG A 102 -5.88 -23.66 -18.74
CA ARG A 102 -6.61 -24.37 -17.69
C ARG A 102 -7.09 -23.44 -16.59
N LEU A 103 -6.66 -22.18 -16.56
CA LEU A 103 -7.06 -21.23 -15.53
C LEU A 103 -8.39 -20.58 -15.93
N ASP A 104 -9.36 -20.64 -15.03
CA ASP A 104 -10.66 -19.97 -15.19
C ASP A 104 -10.44 -18.47 -14.99
N MET A 105 -10.14 -17.78 -16.10
CA MET A 105 -9.80 -16.35 -16.10
C MET A 105 -10.98 -15.47 -15.70
N ASP A 106 -12.22 -15.95 -15.88
CA ASP A 106 -13.43 -15.23 -15.47
C ASP A 106 -13.63 -15.30 -13.96
N ASP A 107 -13.50 -16.49 -13.34
CA ASP A 107 -13.50 -16.61 -11.86
C ASP A 107 -12.34 -15.79 -11.27
N LEU A 108 -11.14 -15.84 -11.86
CA LEU A 108 -10.00 -15.07 -11.35
C LEU A 108 -10.26 -13.56 -11.35
N LEU A 109 -10.84 -13.03 -12.43
CA LEU A 109 -11.21 -11.62 -12.53
C LEU A 109 -12.28 -11.24 -11.48
N GLU A 110 -13.28 -12.09 -11.29
CA GLU A 110 -14.33 -11.88 -10.28
C GLU A 110 -13.74 -11.84 -8.87
N ARG A 111 -12.88 -12.81 -8.52
CA ARG A 111 -12.22 -12.87 -7.19
C ARG A 111 -11.37 -11.65 -6.88
N ILE A 112 -10.68 -11.14 -7.90
CA ILE A 112 -9.91 -9.90 -7.77
C ILE A 112 -10.86 -8.74 -7.47
N ARG A 113 -11.95 -8.58 -8.21
CA ARG A 113 -12.94 -7.50 -7.96
C ARG A 113 -13.60 -7.58 -6.59
N GLU A 114 -14.04 -8.77 -6.18
CA GLU A 114 -14.66 -9.00 -4.86
C GLU A 114 -13.73 -8.59 -3.71
N ARG A 115 -12.45 -8.97 -3.79
CA ARG A 115 -11.48 -8.68 -2.74
C ARG A 115 -11.20 -7.18 -2.61
N PHE A 116 -11.22 -6.44 -3.71
CA PHE A 116 -10.99 -5.00 -3.70
C PHE A 116 -12.19 -4.20 -3.24
N ALA A 117 -13.42 -4.66 -3.49
CA ALA A 117 -14.61 -4.05 -2.91
C ALA A 117 -14.51 -4.01 -1.37
N ILE A 118 -14.00 -5.08 -0.75
CA ILE A 118 -13.83 -5.18 0.70
C ILE A 118 -12.67 -4.29 1.22
N VAL A 119 -11.56 -4.20 0.49
CA VAL A 119 -10.36 -3.50 0.95
C VAL A 119 -10.44 -1.99 0.72
N ALA A 120 -11.11 -1.53 -0.34
CA ALA A 120 -11.25 -0.11 -0.68
C ALA A 120 -11.97 0.70 0.42
N GLU A 121 -12.83 0.06 1.22
CA GLU A 121 -13.54 0.70 2.33
C GLU A 121 -12.69 0.85 3.61
N SER A 122 -11.55 0.15 3.72
CA SER A 122 -10.84 -0.04 4.99
C SER A 122 -9.33 0.28 4.97
N ALA A 123 -8.78 0.81 3.88
CA ALA A 123 -7.33 0.97 3.71
C ALA A 123 -6.85 2.44 3.65
N PRO A 124 -5.77 2.81 4.38
CA PRO A 124 -5.13 4.13 4.25
C PRO A 124 -4.46 4.35 2.88
N ASP A 125 -4.10 3.28 2.17
CA ASP A 125 -3.47 3.28 0.84
C ASP A 125 -4.41 2.85 -0.28
N ALA A 126 -5.66 3.35 -0.27
CA ALA A 126 -6.68 2.98 -1.25
C ALA A 126 -6.26 3.24 -2.70
N GLU A 127 -5.41 4.24 -2.96
CA GLU A 127 -4.97 4.59 -4.31
C GLU A 127 -3.94 3.59 -4.88
N ALA A 128 -2.95 3.18 -4.09
CA ALA A 128 -1.96 2.17 -4.51
C ALA A 128 -2.64 0.83 -4.83
N LEU A 129 -3.65 0.49 -4.04
CA LEU A 129 -4.50 -0.67 -4.26
C LEU A 129 -5.30 -0.57 -5.57
N ARG A 130 -5.91 0.58 -5.89
CA ARG A 130 -6.62 0.78 -7.16
C ARG A 130 -5.71 0.62 -8.37
N VAL A 131 -4.47 1.12 -8.30
CA VAL A 131 -3.49 0.96 -9.39
C VAL A 131 -3.14 -0.52 -9.59
N ALA A 132 -2.81 -1.23 -8.52
CA ALA A 132 -2.50 -2.67 -8.59
C ALA A 132 -3.67 -3.50 -9.16
N LEU A 133 -4.92 -3.12 -8.84
CA LEU A 133 -6.13 -3.73 -9.41
C LEU A 133 -6.23 -3.48 -10.91
N ALA A 134 -6.11 -2.21 -11.33
CA ALA A 134 -6.21 -1.84 -12.75
C ALA A 134 -5.14 -2.56 -13.58
N GLU A 135 -3.93 -2.72 -13.04
CA GLU A 135 -2.85 -3.47 -13.68
C GLU A 135 -3.14 -4.97 -13.77
N ALA A 136 -3.61 -5.59 -12.67
CA ALA A 136 -3.98 -7.00 -12.67
C ALA A 136 -5.13 -7.31 -13.65
N GLU A 137 -6.17 -6.48 -13.68
CA GLU A 137 -7.26 -6.60 -14.67
C GLU A 137 -6.74 -6.43 -16.10
N ALA A 138 -5.86 -5.44 -16.34
CA ALA A 138 -5.29 -5.21 -17.67
C ALA A 138 -4.47 -6.42 -18.15
N VAL A 139 -3.71 -7.07 -17.26
CA VAL A 139 -2.94 -8.29 -17.59
C VAL A 139 -3.88 -9.43 -18.01
N ILE A 140 -4.94 -9.68 -17.24
CA ILE A 140 -5.92 -10.74 -17.56
C ILE A 140 -6.62 -10.44 -18.89
N LEU A 141 -7.08 -9.21 -19.10
CA LEU A 141 -7.77 -8.79 -20.33
C LEU A 141 -6.85 -8.77 -21.56
N ALA A 142 -5.56 -8.48 -21.38
CA ALA A 142 -4.58 -8.54 -22.46
C ALA A 142 -4.34 -9.99 -22.91
N SER A 143 -4.23 -10.93 -21.97
CA SER A 143 -4.08 -12.35 -22.31
C SER A 143 -5.29 -12.91 -23.05
N LYS A 144 -6.51 -12.57 -22.62
CA LYS A 144 -7.74 -12.96 -23.33
C LYS A 144 -7.80 -12.43 -24.78
N ARG A 145 -7.16 -11.30 -25.08
CA ARG A 145 -7.10 -10.71 -26.43
C ARG A 145 -5.99 -11.30 -27.30
N GLY A 146 -4.94 -11.86 -26.70
CA GLY A 146 -3.82 -12.49 -27.42
C GLY A 146 -4.09 -13.94 -27.87
N GLU A 147 -5.19 -14.55 -27.42
CA GLU A 147 -5.61 -15.90 -27.80
C GLU A 147 -6.64 -15.95 -28.95
N GLN A 148 -6.86 -14.83 -29.67
CA GLN A 148 -7.70 -14.76 -30.89
C GLN A 148 -6.88 -14.83 -32.17
#